data_AF-A0A955CUP2-F1
#
_entry.id   AF-A0A955CUP2-F1
#
_cell.length_a   1.000
_cell.length_b   1.000
_cell.length_c   1.000
_cell.angle_alpha   90.00
_cell.angle_beta   90.00
_cell.angle_gamma   90.00
#
_symmetry.space_group_name_H-M   'P 1'
#
loop_
_entity.id
_entity.type
_entity.pdbx_description
1 polymer ?
#
loop_
_entity_poly.entity_id
_entity_poly.type
_entity_poly.pdbx_seq_one_letter_code
_entity_poly.pdbx_strand_id
1 'polypeptide(L)'
;EGPAMIAEAFYWTEMLGMVNLKDHLLSLGVNGLEDWTLNSAQGVSADGLTITGIGFNPQGLKEGWVAHIPAPSSCVVLAIGGVVSSRRRR
;
A
#
# COMPACT_ATOMS: atom_id res chain seq x y z
N GLU A 1 9.80 35.17 3.76
CA GLU A 1 9.62 33.81 4.31
C GLU A 1 9.70 32.84 3.15
N GLY A 2 10.61 31.86 3.18
CA GLY A 2 10.68 30.84 2.13
C GLY A 2 9.46 29.93 2.18
N PRO A 3 9.13 29.19 1.10
CA PRO A 3 8.04 28.23 1.17
C PRO A 3 8.29 27.28 2.34
N ALA A 4 7.28 27.06 3.17
CA ALA A 4 7.33 26.01 4.16
C ALA A 4 7.55 24.69 3.41
N MET A 5 8.73 24.08 3.57
CA MET A 5 9.00 22.74 3.09
C MET A 5 8.12 21.81 3.93
N ILE A 6 6.92 21.50 3.43
CA ILE A 6 6.05 20.51 4.06
C ILE A 6 6.78 19.18 3.89
N ALA A 7 7.27 18.60 4.99
CA ALA A 7 7.91 17.30 4.94
C ALA A 7 6.92 16.26 4.37
N GLU A 8 7.38 15.38 3.50
CA GLU A 8 6.57 14.27 2.99
C GLU A 8 7.08 12.95 3.57
N ALA A 9 6.16 12.05 3.87
CA ALA A 9 6.51 10.70 4.28
C ALA A 9 7.17 9.98 3.10
N PHE A 10 8.27 9.28 3.39
CA PHE A 10 8.99 8.49 2.40
C PHE A 10 9.02 7.02 2.82
N TYR A 11 9.20 6.15 1.83
CA TYR A 11 9.50 4.74 2.02
C TYR A 11 10.92 4.46 1.52
N TRP A 12 11.67 3.64 2.25
CA TRP A 12 13.03 3.28 1.85
C TRP A 12 13.22 1.78 1.89
N THR A 13 13.84 1.25 0.84
CA THR A 13 14.46 -0.08 0.83
C THR A 13 15.79 0.01 0.11
N GLU A 14 16.64 -1.00 0.30
CA GLU A 14 17.90 -1.10 -0.45
C GLU A 14 17.66 -1.14 -1.97
N MET A 15 16.59 -1.80 -2.41
CA MET A 15 16.24 -1.95 -3.83
C MET A 15 15.63 -0.68 -4.43
N LEU A 16 14.73 0.00 -3.71
CA LEU A 16 13.99 1.15 -4.23
C LEU A 16 14.70 2.48 -3.97
N GLY A 17 15.63 2.52 -3.01
CA GLY A 17 16.09 3.78 -2.44
C GLY A 17 14.94 4.51 -1.73
N MET A 18 15.06 5.83 -1.62
CA MET A 18 14.04 6.70 -1.03
C MET A 18 12.96 7.00 -2.08
N VAL A 19 11.71 6.65 -1.79
CA VAL A 19 10.56 6.98 -2.65
C VAL A 19 9.48 7.70 -1.84
N ASN A 20 8.65 8.51 -2.50
CA ASN A 20 7.49 9.12 -1.86
C ASN A 20 6.51 8.02 -1.40
N LEU A 21 6.08 8.05 -0.14
CA LEU A 21 5.23 7.00 0.42
C LEU A 21 3.83 6.98 -0.21
N LYS A 22 3.24 8.15 -0.48
CA LYS A 22 1.91 8.25 -1.11
C LYS A 22 1.93 7.61 -2.50
N ASP A 23 2.91 7.98 -3.32
CA ASP A 23 3.04 7.41 -4.67
C ASP A 23 3.27 5.90 -4.62
N HIS A 24 4.08 5.43 -3.66
CA HIS A 24 4.28 4.00 -3.46
C HIS A 24 2.99 3.27 -3.07
N LEU A 25 2.22 3.80 -2.13
CA LEU A 25 0.94 3.21 -1.71
C LEU A 25 -0.09 3.18 -2.85
N LEU A 26 -0.19 4.27 -3.63
CA LEU A 26 -1.03 4.31 -4.83
C LEU A 26 -0.60 3.24 -5.84
N SER A 27 0.72 3.04 -6.04
CA SER A 27 1.24 2.01 -6.95
C SER A 27 0.93 0.57 -6.49
N LEU A 28 0.70 0.38 -5.19
CA LEU A 28 0.29 -0.90 -4.59
C LEU A 28 -1.23 -1.10 -4.59
N GLY A 29 -2.01 -0.15 -5.13
CA GLY A 29 -3.47 -0.25 -5.23
C GLY A 29 -4.23 0.26 -4.01
N VAL A 30 -3.59 1.04 -3.13
CA VAL A 30 -4.29 1.80 -2.09
C VAL A 30 -4.97 3.00 -2.75
N ASN A 31 -6.27 3.20 -2.50
CA ASN A 31 -7.06 4.27 -3.11
C ASN A 31 -7.47 5.32 -2.06
N GLY A 32 -7.89 6.52 -2.50
CA GLY A 32 -8.41 7.57 -1.60
C GLY A 32 -7.33 8.45 -0.97
N LEU A 33 -6.09 8.37 -1.47
CA LEU A 33 -4.95 9.17 -1.03
C LEU A 33 -4.63 10.32 -2.00
N GLU A 34 -5.34 10.43 -3.13
CA GLU A 34 -5.01 11.30 -4.27
C GLU A 34 -4.91 12.78 -3.86
N ASP A 35 -5.81 13.22 -2.98
CA ASP A 35 -5.86 14.59 -2.46
C ASP A 35 -5.31 14.72 -1.03
N TRP A 36 -4.69 13.66 -0.51
CA TRP A 36 -4.01 13.69 0.80
C TRP A 36 -2.55 14.10 0.68
N THR A 37 -2.05 14.78 1.71
CA THR A 37 -0.61 15.00 1.92
C THR A 37 -0.15 14.18 3.12
N LEU A 38 0.63 13.12 2.88
CA LEU A 38 1.16 12.28 3.95
C LEU A 38 2.45 12.90 4.50
N ASN A 39 2.40 13.45 5.71
CA ASN A 39 3.51 14.21 6.29
C ASN A 39 4.47 13.33 7.10
N SER A 40 3.96 12.32 7.80
CA SER A 40 4.77 11.38 8.59
C SER A 40 4.07 10.03 8.70
N ALA A 41 4.80 8.95 8.44
CA ALA A 41 4.43 7.60 8.86
C ALA A 41 4.92 7.35 10.28
N GLN A 42 4.04 6.84 11.15
CA GLN A 42 4.30 6.64 12.58
C GLN A 42 4.26 5.18 13.01
N GLY A 43 3.62 4.32 12.23
CA GLY A 43 3.50 2.91 12.57
C GLY A 43 3.36 2.04 11.33
N VAL A 44 3.85 0.81 11.46
CA VAL A 44 3.66 -0.27 10.49
C VAL A 44 3.27 -1.54 11.26
N SER A 45 2.29 -2.28 10.77
CA SER A 45 1.89 -3.56 11.34
C SER A 45 2.99 -4.62 11.15
N ALA A 46 2.94 -5.70 11.93
CA ALA A 46 3.92 -6.78 11.86
C ALA A 46 3.96 -7.49 10.49
N ASP A 47 2.83 -7.53 9.78
CA ASP A 47 2.72 -8.08 8.42
C ASP A 47 3.06 -7.06 7.32
N GLY A 48 3.34 -5.80 7.68
CA GLY A 48 3.67 -4.74 6.73
C GLY A 48 2.50 -4.23 5.89
N LEU A 49 1.28 -4.75 6.08
CA LEU A 49 0.12 -4.42 5.24
C LEU A 49 -0.70 -3.24 5.76
N THR A 50 -0.40 -2.73 6.96
CA THR A 50 -1.03 -1.55 7.51
C THR A 50 0.01 -0.53 7.91
N ILE A 51 -0.13 0.69 7.41
CA ILE A 51 0.71 1.83 7.77
C ILE A 51 -0.17 2.93 8.33
N THR A 52 0.25 3.57 9.41
CA THR A 52 -0.46 4.70 10.03
C THR A 52 0.42 5.93 10.12
N GLY A 53 -0.20 7.09 10.22
CA GLY A 53 0.54 8.34 10.34
C GLY A 53 -0.33 9.57 10.50
N ILE A 54 0.29 10.72 10.29
CA ILE A 54 -0.36 12.03 10.32
C ILE A 54 -0.13 12.73 8.99
N GLY A 55 -1.14 13.44 8.51
CA GLY A 55 -1.11 14.14 7.24
C GLY A 55 -2.16 15.25 7.19
N PHE A 56 -2.37 15.78 6.00
CA PHE A 56 -3.45 16.71 5.71
C PHE A 56 -4.45 16.06 4.77
N ASN A 57 -5.72 16.16 5.13
CA ASN A 57 -6.82 15.69 4.31
C ASN A 57 -7.14 16.67 3.17
N PRO A 58 -8.08 16.36 2.27
CA PRO A 58 -8.41 17.22 1.12
C PRO A 58 -8.89 18.63 1.52
N GLN A 59 -9.37 18.81 2.75
CA GLN A 59 -9.77 20.11 3.31
C GLN A 59 -8.59 20.89 3.90
N GLY A 60 -7.36 20.36 3.83
CA GLY A 60 -6.17 20.94 4.42
C GLY A 60 -6.10 20.83 5.95
N LEU A 61 -6.93 19.97 6.55
CA LEU A 61 -6.93 19.76 8.00
C LEU A 61 -5.95 18.66 8.39
N LYS A 62 -5.18 18.91 9.44
CA LYS A 62 -4.22 17.94 9.98
C LYS A 62 -4.96 16.84 10.75
N GLU A 63 -4.83 15.60 10.31
CA GLU A 63 -5.45 14.46 10.99
C GLU A 63 -4.67 13.15 10.80
N GLY A 64 -5.11 12.11 11.50
CA GLY A 64 -4.53 10.77 11.42
C GLY A 64 -5.07 10.00 10.21
N TRP A 65 -4.22 9.17 9.62
CA TRP A 65 -4.59 8.29 8.52
C TRP A 65 -4.14 6.85 8.77
N VAL A 66 -4.84 5.92 8.14
CA VAL A 66 -4.52 4.49 8.11
C VAL A 66 -4.62 4.03 6.66
N ALA A 67 -3.53 3.45 6.14
CA ALA A 67 -3.47 2.86 4.82
C ALA A 67 -3.40 1.33 4.93
N HIS A 68 -4.25 0.64 4.18
CA HIS A 68 -4.23 -0.82 4.07
C HIS A 68 -3.76 -1.22 2.68
N ILE A 69 -2.63 -1.91 2.61
CA ILE A 69 -2.06 -2.44 1.38
C ILE A 69 -2.78 -3.76 1.04
N PRO A 70 -3.34 -3.91 -0.17
CA PRO A 70 -3.94 -5.17 -0.60
C PRO A 70 -2.92 -6.31 -0.55
N ALA A 71 -3.27 -7.44 0.07
CA ALA A 71 -2.43 -8.63 0.02
C ALA A 71 -2.29 -9.13 -1.42
N PRO A 72 -1.11 -9.63 -1.85
CA PRO A 72 -0.95 -10.24 -3.16
C PRO A 72 -1.96 -11.38 -3.32
N SER A 73 -2.78 -11.31 -4.37
CA SER A 73 -3.83 -12.29 -4.70
C SER A 73 -3.19 -13.65 -5.03
N SER A 74 -2.78 -14.40 -4.01
CA SER A 74 -2.23 -15.75 -4.12
C SER A 74 -3.32 -16.84 -4.13
N CYS A 75 -4.57 -16.45 -4.35
CA CYS A 75 -5.73 -17.34 -4.44
C CYS A 75 -6.28 -17.31 -5.86
N VAL A 76 -6.08 -18.38 -6.66
CA VAL A 76 -7.00 -18.95 -7.69
C VAL A 76 -6.34 -19.97 -8.65
N VAL A 77 -5.04 -20.29 -8.58
CA VAL A 77 -4.45 -21.29 -9.52
C VAL A 77 -4.87 -22.77 -9.24
N LEU A 78 -5.58 -23.09 -8.16
CA LEU A 78 -5.87 -24.48 -7.78
C LEU A 78 -7.28 -25.03 -8.10
N ALA A 79 -8.09 -24.40 -8.95
CA ALA A 79 -9.47 -24.87 -9.20
C ALA A 79 -9.79 -25.43 -10.61
N ILE A 80 -8.85 -25.46 -11.57
CA ILE A 80 -9.16 -25.87 -12.96
C ILE A 80 -8.35 -27.06 -13.49
N GLY A 81 -7.69 -27.84 -12.61
CA GLY A 81 -6.88 -29.01 -13.01
C GLY A 81 -7.52 -30.39 -12.79
N GLY A 82 -8.65 -30.48 -12.08
CA GLY A 82 -9.10 -31.74 -11.48
C GLY A 82 -10.06 -32.65 -12.27
N VAL A 83 -10.47 -32.32 -13.51
CA VAL A 83 -11.63 -32.98 -14.15
C VAL A 83 -11.33 -33.76 -15.43
N VAL A 84 -10.07 -33.96 -15.85
CA VAL A 84 -9.75 -34.78 -17.05
C VAL A 84 -8.56 -35.69 -16.76
N SER A 85 -8.72 -36.99 -16.50
CA SER A 85 -8.74 -38.03 -17.54
C SER A 85 -8.92 -39.40 -16.82
N SER A 86 -10.08 -40.02 -16.91
CA SER A 86 -10.43 -41.09 -17.86
C SER A 86 -9.80 -42.47 -17.62
N ARG A 87 -10.62 -43.35 -17.02
CA ARG A 87 -11.00 -44.69 -17.51
C ARG A 87 -9.92 -45.79 -17.64
N ARG A 88 -10.08 -46.78 -16.74
CA ARG A 88 -9.92 -48.25 -16.89
C ARG A 88 -8.81 -48.75 -17.84
N ARG A 89 -7.85 -49.52 -17.30
CA ARG A 89 -7.36 -50.77 -17.92
C ARG A 89 -7.02 -51.84 -16.87
N ARG A 90 -7.77 -52.96 -17.02
CA ARG A 90 -7.66 -54.34 -16.50
C ARG A 90 -7.22 -54.58 -15.06
#